data_AF-A0A345T4E5-F1
#
_entry.id   AF-A0A345T4E5-F1
#
_cell.length_a   1.000
_cell.length_b   1.000
_cell.length_c   1.000
_cell.angle_alpha   90.00
_cell.angle_beta   90.00
_cell.angle_gamma   90.00
#
_symmetry.space_group_name_H-M   'P 1'
#
loop_
_entity.id
_entity.type
_entity.pdbx_description
1 polymer ?
#
loop_
_entity_poly.entity_id
_entity_poly.type
_entity_poly.pdbx_seq_one_letter_code
_entity_poly.pdbx_strand_id
1 'polypeptide(L)'
;MPQSSSPGVVPEANAAAQDDSARGRKLDIRDRRDLHEALQAALALEHATVPAYLYALFSLKRGRNREVARIIRSVVIQEMLHMALVGNILNAVGATPRIASPRFVPHYPGRLPGDVLPQLTVSLRRCSIEHVRDVFMTIEHPHVPVDLAGRRALAALEAHDIRLSDHGEIQNATADVLDAPRDFFQKAVYDEHTIGWFYQKIAAAIIHLDSREHLFTGDPARQVSWRGAPGRLYRVTNASTALWAILEIVRQGEGTPTDPTTGPLAPVRAASDTRPANLASGSTS
;
A
#
# COMPACT_ATOMS: atom_id res chain seq x y z
N MET A 1 -36.13 34.48 -62.90
CA MET A 1 -36.12 35.23 -61.63
C MET A 1 -37.14 34.61 -60.71
N PRO A 2 -36.71 33.69 -59.85
CA PRO A 2 -36.92 33.90 -58.40
C PRO A 2 -35.67 33.58 -57.55
N GLN A 3 -35.44 34.52 -56.63
CA GLN A 3 -34.86 34.47 -55.28
C GLN A 3 -33.84 33.38 -54.90
N SER A 4 -32.59 33.81 -54.74
CA SER A 4 -31.53 33.14 -53.97
C SER A 4 -31.60 33.55 -52.49
N SER A 5 -31.80 32.58 -51.59
CA SER A 5 -31.73 32.77 -50.15
C SER A 5 -30.29 32.55 -49.65
N SER A 6 -29.70 33.55 -49.00
CA SER A 6 -28.39 33.48 -48.37
C SER A 6 -28.35 32.49 -47.19
N PRO A 7 -27.27 31.73 -46.96
CA PRO A 7 -27.10 30.98 -45.73
C PRO A 7 -26.67 31.90 -44.58
N GLY A 8 -27.44 31.89 -43.50
CA GLY A 8 -27.17 32.63 -42.27
C GLY A 8 -25.94 32.10 -41.53
N VAL A 9 -25.18 33.04 -40.98
CA VAL A 9 -24.05 32.82 -40.05
C VAL A 9 -24.60 32.19 -38.77
N VAL A 10 -24.09 31.00 -38.43
CA VAL A 10 -24.38 30.31 -37.17
C VAL A 10 -23.46 30.90 -36.10
N PRO A 11 -23.96 31.40 -34.95
CA PRO A 11 -23.10 31.95 -33.91
C PRO A 11 -22.43 30.82 -33.12
N GLU A 12 -21.11 30.91 -32.97
CA GLU A 12 -20.31 30.09 -32.06
C GLU A 12 -20.77 30.33 -30.61
N ALA A 13 -21.54 29.38 -30.07
CA ALA A 13 -21.85 29.34 -28.65
C ALA A 13 -20.64 28.77 -27.89
N ASN A 14 -19.76 29.68 -27.48
CA ASN A 14 -18.78 29.45 -26.42
C ASN A 14 -19.53 29.32 -25.09
N ALA A 15 -19.91 28.09 -24.73
CA ALA A 15 -20.42 27.76 -23.41
C ALA A 15 -19.45 26.76 -22.79
N ALA A 16 -18.57 27.29 -21.94
CA ALA A 16 -17.79 26.52 -20.99
C ALA A 16 -18.75 25.72 -20.11
N ALA A 17 -19.06 24.49 -20.51
CA ALA A 17 -19.46 23.44 -19.60
C ALA A 17 -18.20 23.09 -18.79
N GLN A 18 -17.93 23.92 -17.79
CA GLN A 18 -16.95 23.62 -16.77
C GLN A 18 -17.39 22.32 -16.11
N ASP A 19 -16.55 21.31 -16.32
CA ASP A 19 -16.51 20.05 -15.61
C ASP A 19 -16.31 20.31 -14.11
N ASP A 20 -17.42 20.59 -13.42
CA ASP A 20 -17.49 20.76 -11.96
C ASP A 20 -17.54 19.38 -11.25
N SER A 21 -17.30 18.28 -11.98
CA SER A 21 -17.21 16.92 -11.42
C SER A 21 -15.78 16.52 -11.04
N ALA A 22 -14.78 17.33 -11.42
CA ALA A 22 -13.36 17.12 -11.16
C ALA A 22 -12.79 17.94 -9.99
N ARG A 23 -13.62 18.62 -9.20
CA ARG A 23 -13.20 19.11 -7.88
C ARG A 23 -13.18 17.93 -6.91
N GLY A 24 -11.97 17.44 -6.63
CA GLY A 24 -11.73 16.28 -5.78
C GLY A 24 -12.59 16.30 -4.52
N ARG A 25 -13.48 15.31 -4.39
CA ARG A 25 -14.07 15.04 -3.08
C ARG A 25 -12.92 14.74 -2.15
N LYS A 26 -12.73 15.58 -1.13
CA LYS A 26 -11.94 15.24 0.05
C LYS A 26 -12.28 13.79 0.42
N LEU A 27 -11.27 12.91 0.53
CA LEU A 27 -11.51 11.50 0.87
C LEU A 27 -12.21 11.43 2.23
N ASP A 28 -13.51 11.25 2.18
CA ASP A 28 -14.42 11.27 3.32
C ASP A 28 -15.16 9.94 3.34
N ILE A 29 -14.69 9.04 4.21
CA ILE A 29 -15.18 7.68 4.31
C ILE A 29 -16.22 7.62 5.43
N ARG A 30 -17.50 7.78 5.08
CA ARG A 30 -18.57 7.99 6.08
C ARG A 30 -19.33 6.72 6.40
N ASP A 31 -19.41 5.81 5.45
CA ASP A 31 -20.17 4.58 5.56
C ASP A 31 -19.41 3.38 4.97
N ARG A 32 -20.02 2.20 5.09
CA ARG A 32 -19.45 0.94 4.59
C ARG A 32 -19.17 0.97 3.10
N ARG A 33 -20.02 1.63 2.30
CA ARG A 33 -19.83 1.71 0.87
C ARG A 33 -18.60 2.56 0.54
N ASP A 34 -18.49 3.73 1.18
CA ASP A 34 -17.31 4.60 1.02
C ASP A 34 -16.04 3.82 1.43
N LEU A 35 -16.09 3.01 2.49
CA LEU A 35 -14.95 2.19 2.93
C LEU A 35 -14.58 1.12 1.89
N HIS A 36 -15.56 0.44 1.30
CA HIS A 36 -15.32 -0.56 0.25
C HIS A 36 -14.71 0.09 -1.00
N GLU A 37 -15.16 1.29 -1.37
CA GLU A 37 -14.62 2.05 -2.50
C GLU A 37 -13.17 2.49 -2.21
N ALA A 38 -12.88 2.99 -1.01
CA ALA A 38 -11.53 3.38 -0.58
C ALA A 38 -10.57 2.17 -0.54
N LEU A 39 -10.98 1.03 0.02
CA LEU A 39 -10.18 -0.18 0.04
C LEU A 39 -9.96 -0.76 -1.37
N GLN A 40 -10.94 -0.66 -2.27
CA GLN A 40 -10.76 -1.04 -3.67
C GLN A 40 -9.76 -0.12 -4.38
N ALA A 41 -9.76 1.18 -4.06
CA ALA A 41 -8.76 2.12 -4.55
C ALA A 41 -7.37 1.82 -3.97
N ALA A 42 -7.27 1.44 -2.69
CA ALA A 42 -6.03 0.96 -2.09
C ALA A 42 -5.48 -0.28 -2.79
N LEU A 43 -6.33 -1.26 -3.09
CA LEU A 43 -5.91 -2.44 -3.84
C LEU A 43 -5.38 -2.08 -5.24
N ALA A 44 -5.98 -1.08 -5.88
CA ALA A 44 -5.52 -0.57 -7.17
C ALA A 44 -4.24 0.26 -7.05
N LEU A 45 -4.04 0.99 -5.95
CA LEU A 45 -2.82 1.74 -5.63
C LEU A 45 -1.63 0.78 -5.56
N GLU A 46 -1.71 -0.26 -4.72
CA GLU A 46 -0.65 -1.27 -4.59
C GLU A 46 -0.40 -2.00 -5.92
N HIS A 47 -1.45 -2.21 -6.73
CA HIS A 47 -1.27 -2.82 -8.05
C HIS A 47 -0.65 -1.85 -9.07
N ALA A 48 -0.86 -0.55 -8.95
CA ALA A 48 -0.36 0.43 -9.92
C ALA A 48 1.17 0.59 -9.88
N THR A 49 1.81 0.21 -8.78
CA THR A 49 3.27 0.25 -8.62
C THR A 49 3.95 -1.00 -9.20
N VAL A 50 3.32 -2.18 -9.06
CA VAL A 50 3.87 -3.48 -9.47
C VAL A 50 4.32 -3.53 -10.94
N PRO A 51 3.50 -3.17 -11.96
CA PRO A 51 3.93 -3.15 -13.35
C PRO A 51 5.09 -2.16 -13.61
N ALA A 52 5.11 -1.00 -12.95
CA ALA A 52 6.19 -0.02 -13.13
C ALA A 52 7.53 -0.58 -12.64
N TYR A 53 7.56 -1.19 -11.45
CA TYR A 53 8.74 -1.85 -10.91
C TYR A 53 9.18 -3.06 -11.76
N LEU A 54 8.22 -3.90 -12.19
CA LEU A 54 8.53 -5.05 -13.06
C LEU A 54 9.09 -4.62 -14.42
N TYR A 55 8.57 -3.55 -15.01
CA TYR A 55 9.06 -3.05 -16.29
C TYR A 55 10.51 -2.56 -16.18
N ALA A 56 10.84 -1.85 -15.10
CA ALA A 56 12.22 -1.46 -14.82
C ALA A 56 13.11 -2.70 -14.56
N LEU A 57 12.66 -3.65 -13.74
CA LEU A 57 13.37 -4.89 -13.44
C LEU A 57 13.71 -5.68 -14.72
N PHE A 58 12.73 -5.90 -15.60
CA PHE A 58 12.91 -6.68 -16.82
C PHE A 58 13.75 -5.97 -17.88
N SER A 59 13.94 -4.65 -17.78
CA SER A 59 14.86 -3.92 -18.65
C SER A 59 16.35 -4.15 -18.31
N LEU A 60 16.66 -4.69 -17.12
CA LEU A 60 18.03 -4.97 -16.72
C LEU A 60 18.60 -6.16 -17.49
N LYS A 61 19.83 -6.00 -18.03
CA LYS A 61 20.52 -7.08 -18.74
C LYS A 61 20.83 -8.25 -17.80
N ARG A 62 20.57 -9.48 -18.25
CA ARG A 62 20.85 -10.71 -17.49
C ARG A 62 22.29 -10.72 -16.98
N GLY A 63 22.46 -11.07 -15.70
CA GLY A 63 23.76 -11.15 -15.04
C GLY A 63 24.41 -9.81 -14.68
N ARG A 64 23.86 -8.66 -15.11
CA ARG A 64 24.32 -7.31 -14.76
C ARG A 64 23.42 -6.69 -13.69
N ASN A 65 23.93 -5.71 -12.94
CA ASN A 65 23.18 -4.97 -11.93
C ASN A 65 22.39 -5.88 -10.97
N ARG A 66 22.99 -7.01 -10.57
CA ARG A 66 22.29 -8.07 -9.83
C ARG A 66 21.72 -7.59 -8.50
N GLU A 67 22.42 -6.65 -7.87
CA GLU A 67 21.98 -6.02 -6.64
C GLU A 67 20.73 -5.16 -6.87
N VAL A 68 20.76 -4.25 -7.84
CA VAL A 68 19.61 -3.44 -8.25
C VAL A 68 18.41 -4.32 -8.60
N ALA A 69 18.63 -5.40 -9.38
CA ALA A 69 17.57 -6.35 -9.72
C ALA A 69 16.98 -7.04 -8.47
N ARG A 70 17.82 -7.35 -7.47
CA ARG A 70 17.36 -7.96 -6.21
C ARG A 70 16.51 -6.99 -5.39
N ILE A 71 16.92 -5.72 -5.32
CA ILE A 71 16.19 -4.66 -4.59
C ILE A 71 14.86 -4.37 -5.26
N ILE A 72 14.83 -4.12 -6.57
CA ILE A 72 13.55 -3.87 -7.28
C ILE A 72 12.62 -5.08 -7.13
N ARG A 73 13.17 -6.30 -7.22
CA ARG A 73 12.37 -7.51 -6.99
C ARG A 73 11.83 -7.60 -5.55
N SER A 74 12.58 -7.19 -4.53
CA SER A 74 12.05 -7.19 -3.16
C SER A 74 10.89 -6.21 -3.01
N VAL A 75 11.00 -5.01 -3.60
CA VAL A 75 9.91 -4.02 -3.61
C VAL A 75 8.66 -4.61 -4.28
N VAL A 76 8.78 -5.21 -5.48
CA VAL A 76 7.63 -5.86 -6.15
C VAL A 76 6.91 -6.87 -5.26
N ILE A 77 7.67 -7.69 -4.52
CA ILE A 77 7.10 -8.71 -3.63
C ILE A 77 6.42 -8.05 -2.41
N GLN A 78 6.94 -6.91 -1.92
CA GLN A 78 6.31 -6.11 -0.87
C GLN A 78 4.98 -5.52 -1.34
N GLU A 79 4.92 -4.91 -2.53
CA GLU A 79 3.66 -4.38 -3.08
C GLU A 79 2.60 -5.49 -3.26
N MET A 80 3.02 -6.70 -3.68
CA MET A 80 2.12 -7.86 -3.76
C MET A 80 1.64 -8.33 -2.38
N LEU A 81 2.48 -8.22 -1.34
CA LEU A 81 2.07 -8.46 0.04
C LEU A 81 1.03 -7.41 0.49
N HIS A 82 1.20 -6.14 0.13
CA HIS A 82 0.24 -5.08 0.45
C HIS A 82 -1.08 -5.32 -0.26
N MET A 83 -1.07 -5.71 -1.53
CA MET A 83 -2.28 -6.16 -2.25
C MET A 83 -2.99 -7.29 -1.51
N ALA A 84 -2.25 -8.29 -1.00
CA ALA A 84 -2.84 -9.40 -0.26
C ALA A 84 -3.44 -8.94 1.08
N LEU A 85 -2.78 -8.03 1.80
CA LEU A 85 -3.29 -7.42 3.04
C LEU A 85 -4.57 -6.63 2.78
N VAL A 86 -4.60 -5.74 1.79
CA VAL A 86 -5.81 -5.00 1.40
C VAL A 86 -6.92 -5.96 0.97
N GLY A 87 -6.58 -7.02 0.23
CA GLY A 87 -7.52 -8.07 -0.14
C GLY A 87 -8.15 -8.78 1.07
N ASN A 88 -7.34 -9.10 2.08
CA ASN A 88 -7.81 -9.67 3.34
C ASN A 88 -8.74 -8.71 4.09
N ILE A 89 -8.41 -7.40 4.15
CA ILE A 89 -9.26 -6.39 4.77
C ILE A 89 -10.59 -6.29 4.02
N LEU A 90 -10.58 -6.17 2.68
CA LEU A 90 -11.77 -6.15 1.82
C LEU A 90 -12.68 -7.35 2.10
N ASN A 91 -12.12 -8.55 2.06
CA ASN A 91 -12.87 -9.78 2.37
C ASN A 91 -13.48 -9.71 3.77
N ALA A 92 -12.71 -9.30 4.78
CA ALA A 92 -13.15 -9.29 6.17
C ALA A 92 -14.29 -8.30 6.44
N VAL A 93 -14.30 -7.13 5.79
CA VAL A 93 -15.40 -6.14 5.90
C VAL A 93 -16.61 -6.45 5.02
N GLY A 94 -16.69 -7.67 4.47
CA GLY A 94 -17.81 -8.17 3.68
C GLY A 94 -17.80 -7.78 2.20
N ALA A 95 -16.71 -7.19 1.69
CA ALA A 95 -16.52 -6.93 0.28
C ALA A 95 -15.82 -8.10 -0.42
N THR A 96 -15.61 -8.02 -1.73
CA THR A 96 -14.81 -8.97 -2.50
C THR A 96 -13.80 -8.20 -3.35
N PRO A 97 -12.48 -8.48 -3.24
CA PRO A 97 -11.47 -7.85 -4.07
C PRO A 97 -11.74 -8.04 -5.57
N ARG A 98 -11.88 -6.94 -6.32
CA ARG A 98 -12.12 -7.00 -7.78
C ARG A 98 -10.82 -6.75 -8.53
N ILE A 99 -10.11 -7.82 -8.86
CA ILE A 99 -8.85 -7.77 -9.62
C ILE A 99 -9.02 -8.18 -11.10
N ALA A 100 -10.00 -9.03 -11.40
CA ALA A 100 -10.26 -9.56 -12.74
C ALA A 100 -11.21 -8.64 -13.52
N SER A 101 -10.82 -7.38 -13.72
CA SER A 101 -11.60 -6.37 -14.43
C SER A 101 -10.71 -5.51 -15.30
N PRO A 102 -11.11 -5.17 -16.54
CA PRO A 102 -10.36 -4.21 -17.36
C PRO A 102 -10.15 -2.86 -16.67
N ARG A 103 -11.08 -2.45 -15.79
CA ARG A 103 -10.97 -1.21 -14.99
C ARG A 103 -9.92 -1.28 -13.88
N PHE A 104 -9.46 -2.47 -13.52
CA PHE A 104 -8.41 -2.68 -12.52
C PHE A 104 -7.00 -2.61 -13.13
N VAL A 105 -6.90 -2.72 -14.47
CA VAL A 105 -5.63 -2.60 -15.17
C VAL A 105 -5.20 -1.13 -15.14
N PRO A 106 -4.03 -0.78 -14.55
CA PRO A 106 -3.59 0.60 -14.49
C PRO A 106 -3.26 1.16 -15.88
N HIS A 107 -3.53 2.44 -16.08
CA HIS A 107 -3.12 3.16 -17.29
C HIS A 107 -1.75 3.82 -17.08
N TYR A 108 -0.86 3.70 -18.07
CA TYR A 108 0.46 4.34 -18.05
C TYR A 108 0.72 5.09 -19.38
N PRO A 109 1.33 6.29 -19.33
CA PRO A 109 1.60 7.08 -18.13
C PRO A 109 0.30 7.51 -17.43
N GLY A 110 0.28 7.51 -16.11
CA GLY A 110 -0.94 7.78 -15.32
C GLY A 110 -0.67 8.16 -13.87
N ARG A 111 -1.72 8.63 -13.20
CA ARG A 111 -1.69 8.99 -11.78
C ARG A 111 -1.90 7.75 -10.90
N LEU A 112 -1.45 7.81 -9.66
CA LEU A 112 -1.79 6.78 -8.68
C LEU A 112 -3.27 6.86 -8.28
N PRO A 113 -3.95 5.71 -8.09
CA PRO A 113 -5.29 5.65 -7.52
C PRO A 113 -5.40 6.26 -6.13
N GLY A 114 -6.61 6.64 -5.72
CA GLY A 114 -6.88 7.15 -4.36
C GLY A 114 -6.47 8.60 -4.12
N ASP A 115 -6.14 9.34 -5.19
CA ASP A 115 -5.64 10.73 -5.13
C ASP A 115 -4.36 10.88 -4.28
N VAL A 116 -3.56 9.81 -4.28
CA VAL A 116 -2.24 9.74 -3.67
C VAL A 116 -1.22 10.34 -4.63
N LEU A 117 -0.32 11.18 -4.11
CA LEU A 117 0.75 11.87 -4.83
C LEU A 117 0.25 12.45 -6.18
N PRO A 118 -0.74 13.36 -6.18
CA PRO A 118 -1.41 13.80 -7.40
C PRO A 118 -0.47 14.46 -8.41
N GLN A 119 0.70 14.95 -8.00
CA GLN A 119 1.67 15.53 -8.92
C GLN A 119 2.58 14.49 -9.58
N LEU A 120 2.57 13.24 -9.10
CA LEU A 120 3.37 12.17 -9.64
C LEU A 120 2.67 11.51 -10.84
N THR A 121 3.40 11.38 -11.95
CA THR A 121 2.98 10.57 -13.10
C THR A 121 3.85 9.32 -13.19
N VAL A 122 3.23 8.15 -12.98
CA VAL A 122 3.89 6.86 -13.09
C VAL A 122 3.92 6.44 -14.55
N SER A 123 5.09 6.02 -15.03
CA SER A 123 5.31 5.61 -16.42
C SER A 123 6.04 4.27 -16.47
N LEU A 124 5.78 3.46 -17.50
CA LEU A 124 6.55 2.24 -17.76
C LEU A 124 7.86 2.63 -18.48
N ARG A 125 8.98 2.56 -17.77
CA ARG A 125 10.30 2.90 -18.33
C ARG A 125 11.37 1.90 -17.94
N ARG A 126 12.42 1.82 -18.77
CA ARG A 126 13.64 1.08 -18.43
C ARG A 126 14.23 1.64 -17.13
N CYS A 127 14.91 0.79 -16.38
CA CYS A 127 15.64 1.18 -15.19
C CYS A 127 16.73 2.21 -15.57
N SER A 128 16.62 3.40 -15.00
CA SER A 128 17.61 4.46 -15.07
C SER A 128 17.64 5.18 -13.72
N ILE A 129 18.72 5.93 -13.46
CA ILE A 129 18.86 6.67 -12.20
C ILE A 129 17.72 7.69 -12.08
N GLU A 130 17.39 8.38 -13.17
CA GLU A 130 16.32 9.37 -13.22
C GLU A 130 14.96 8.72 -12.93
N HIS A 131 14.67 7.56 -13.54
CA HIS A 131 13.39 6.89 -13.28
C HIS A 131 13.27 6.40 -11.84
N VAL A 132 14.35 5.87 -11.26
CA VAL A 132 14.37 5.46 -9.85
C VAL A 132 14.19 6.68 -8.94
N ARG A 133 14.94 7.76 -9.17
CA ARG A 133 14.90 8.97 -8.33
C ARG A 133 13.58 9.71 -8.41
N ASP A 134 13.07 9.91 -9.63
CA ASP A 134 11.93 10.80 -9.88
C ASP A 134 10.57 10.08 -9.78
N VAL A 135 10.56 8.74 -9.75
CA VAL A 135 9.33 7.95 -9.60
C VAL A 135 9.38 7.03 -8.40
N PHE A 136 10.33 6.09 -8.35
CA PHE A 136 10.33 5.06 -7.30
C PHE A 136 10.58 5.66 -5.92
N MET A 137 11.62 6.49 -5.78
CA MET A 137 11.89 7.16 -4.51
C MET A 137 10.81 8.15 -4.09
N THR A 138 10.01 8.67 -5.03
CA THR A 138 8.86 9.52 -4.70
C THR A 138 7.70 8.71 -4.16
N ILE A 139 7.45 7.51 -4.70
CA ILE A 139 6.47 6.55 -4.19
C ILE A 139 6.88 6.08 -2.79
N GLU A 140 8.13 5.62 -2.65
CA GLU A 140 8.69 5.02 -1.43
C GLU A 140 9.20 6.04 -0.40
N HIS A 141 8.88 7.33 -0.58
CA HIS A 141 9.38 8.35 0.35
C HIS A 141 8.75 8.12 1.74
N PRO A 142 9.54 8.07 2.83
CA PRO A 142 8.99 7.99 4.18
C PRO A 142 8.11 9.19 4.47
N HIS A 143 6.86 8.93 4.85
CA HIS A 143 5.98 9.95 5.41
C HIS A 143 5.73 9.57 6.85
N VAL A 144 6.51 10.09 7.80
CA VAL A 144 6.21 9.86 9.22
C VAL A 144 5.09 10.79 9.68
N PRO A 145 4.35 10.47 10.75
CA PRO A 145 3.40 11.41 11.33
C PRO A 145 4.07 12.76 11.61
N VAL A 146 3.42 13.86 11.22
CA VAL A 146 3.96 15.22 11.36
C VAL A 146 3.99 15.66 12.83
N ASP A 147 3.05 15.16 13.62
CA ASP A 147 2.89 15.48 15.02
C ASP A 147 3.78 14.60 15.93
N LEU A 148 4.14 15.11 17.10
CA LEU A 148 5.02 14.39 18.04
C LEU A 148 4.31 13.18 18.69
N ALA A 149 2.98 13.24 18.88
CA ALA A 149 2.24 12.17 19.53
C ALA A 149 2.17 10.93 18.62
N GLY A 150 1.85 11.12 17.34
CA GLY A 150 1.88 10.09 16.30
C GLY A 150 3.25 9.44 16.18
N ARG A 151 4.34 10.23 16.14
CA ARG A 151 5.70 9.68 16.08
C ARG A 151 6.06 8.83 17.30
N ARG A 152 5.67 9.26 18.51
CA ARG A 152 5.89 8.47 19.74
C ARG A 152 5.07 7.19 19.75
N ALA A 153 3.81 7.25 19.30
CA ALA A 153 2.95 6.08 19.20
C ALA A 153 3.49 5.07 18.18
N LEU A 154 4.01 5.53 17.03
CA LEU A 154 4.67 4.68 16.05
C LEU A 154 5.89 3.97 16.64
N ALA A 155 6.79 4.72 17.30
CA ALA A 155 7.97 4.15 17.95
C ALA A 155 7.62 3.11 19.03
N ALA A 156 6.53 3.34 19.79
CA ALA A 156 6.06 2.36 20.77
C ALA A 156 5.56 1.06 20.10
N LEU A 157 4.92 1.15 18.93
CA LEU A 157 4.50 -0.02 18.15
C LEU A 157 5.68 -0.83 17.62
N GLU A 158 6.78 -0.19 17.27
CA GLU A 158 7.99 -0.87 16.79
C GLU A 158 8.62 -1.79 17.85
N ALA A 159 8.44 -1.47 19.13
CA ALA A 159 8.92 -2.30 20.24
C ALA A 159 8.14 -3.62 20.40
N HIS A 160 6.99 -3.78 19.74
CA HIS A 160 6.16 -4.97 19.85
C HIS A 160 6.61 -6.08 18.89
N ASP A 161 7.03 -7.23 19.44
CA ASP A 161 7.34 -8.44 18.66
C ASP A 161 6.06 -9.24 18.36
N ILE A 162 5.32 -8.81 17.32
CA ILE A 162 4.18 -9.58 16.83
C ILE A 162 4.66 -10.81 16.07
N ARG A 163 4.22 -11.98 16.54
CA ARG A 163 4.41 -13.27 15.87
C ARG A 163 3.13 -13.72 15.21
N LEU A 164 3.25 -14.28 14.01
CA LEU A 164 2.12 -14.83 13.26
C LEU A 164 2.25 -16.35 13.16
N SER A 165 1.10 -17.04 13.14
CA SER A 165 1.02 -18.43 12.72
C SER A 165 1.30 -18.57 11.21
N ASP A 166 1.46 -19.82 10.73
CA ASP A 166 1.55 -20.12 9.28
C ASP A 166 0.32 -19.64 8.48
N HIS A 167 -0.80 -19.38 9.17
CA HIS A 167 -2.05 -18.89 8.58
C HIS A 167 -2.26 -17.38 8.77
N GLY A 168 -1.27 -16.65 9.32
CA GLY A 168 -1.32 -15.20 9.49
C GLY A 168 -2.04 -14.71 10.76
N GLU A 169 -2.34 -15.61 11.70
CA GLU A 169 -3.01 -15.24 12.96
C GLU A 169 -2.00 -14.71 13.97
N ILE A 170 -2.34 -13.60 14.64
CA ILE A 170 -1.50 -13.03 15.71
C ILE A 170 -1.44 -14.00 16.88
N GLN A 171 -0.23 -14.32 17.33
CA GLN A 171 0.04 -15.24 18.43
C GLN A 171 0.60 -14.49 19.65
N ASN A 172 0.20 -14.94 20.85
CA ASN A 172 0.76 -14.52 22.13
C ASN A 172 0.75 -12.98 22.37
N ALA A 173 -0.26 -12.27 21.85
CA ALA A 173 -0.44 -10.84 22.09
C ALA A 173 -1.46 -10.59 23.20
N THR A 174 -1.17 -9.64 24.09
CA THR A 174 -2.14 -9.16 25.07
C THR A 174 -3.20 -8.28 24.41
N ALA A 175 -4.31 -8.03 25.09
CA ALA A 175 -5.37 -7.14 24.59
C ALA A 175 -4.82 -5.74 24.26
N ASP A 176 -3.97 -5.19 25.12
CA ASP A 176 -3.35 -3.87 24.92
C ASP A 176 -2.49 -3.84 23.65
N VAL A 177 -1.73 -4.91 23.39
CA VAL A 177 -0.92 -5.02 22.17
C VAL A 177 -1.79 -5.13 20.92
N LEU A 178 -2.90 -5.88 21.00
CA LEU A 178 -3.84 -6.02 19.90
C LEU A 178 -4.51 -4.68 19.55
N ASP A 179 -4.78 -3.83 20.54
CA ASP A 179 -5.42 -2.53 20.33
C ASP A 179 -4.44 -1.38 20.07
N ALA A 180 -3.14 -1.56 20.32
CA ALA A 180 -2.14 -0.50 20.16
C ALA A 180 -2.17 0.25 18.80
N PRO A 181 -2.41 -0.39 17.63
CA PRO A 181 -2.55 0.34 16.37
C PRO A 181 -3.74 1.30 16.34
N ARG A 182 -4.82 1.02 17.07
CA ARG A 182 -5.99 1.91 17.18
C ARG A 182 -5.59 3.25 17.77
N ASP A 183 -4.86 3.22 18.88
CA ASP A 183 -4.36 4.43 19.55
C ASP A 183 -3.43 5.24 18.62
N PHE A 184 -2.56 4.56 17.89
CA PHE A 184 -1.70 5.19 16.90
C PHE A 184 -2.49 5.90 15.79
N PHE A 185 -3.41 5.22 15.10
CA PHE A 185 -4.15 5.81 13.99
C PHE A 185 -5.10 6.94 14.41
N GLN A 186 -5.54 6.95 15.67
CA GLN A 186 -6.30 8.06 16.25
C GLN A 186 -5.43 9.31 16.51
N LYS A 187 -4.14 9.14 16.76
CA LYS A 187 -3.22 10.23 17.12
C LYS A 187 -2.38 10.74 15.95
N ALA A 188 -2.01 9.85 15.03
CA ALA A 188 -1.15 10.19 13.91
C ALA A 188 -1.78 11.31 13.07
N VAL A 189 -0.96 12.20 12.54
CA VAL A 189 -1.37 13.18 11.53
C VAL A 189 -0.40 13.08 10.37
N TYR A 190 -0.92 12.91 9.17
CA TYR A 190 -0.12 12.84 7.94
C TYR A 190 -0.44 14.02 7.02
N ASP A 191 0.54 14.44 6.24
CA ASP A 191 0.32 15.40 5.16
C ASP A 191 -0.66 14.82 4.12
N GLU A 192 -1.57 15.67 3.62
CA GLU A 192 -2.61 15.24 2.69
C GLU A 192 -2.01 14.67 1.40
N HIS A 193 -2.73 13.72 0.79
CA HIS A 193 -2.34 13.05 -0.46
C HIS A 193 -1.08 12.17 -0.37
N THR A 194 -0.62 11.83 0.82
CA THR A 194 0.45 10.84 1.01
C THR A 194 -0.14 9.43 1.13
N ILE A 195 0.67 8.37 0.92
CA ILE A 195 0.23 6.98 1.13
C ILE A 195 -0.17 6.78 2.60
N GLY A 196 0.63 7.29 3.54
CA GLY A 196 0.34 7.24 4.97
C GLY A 196 -0.98 7.93 5.33
N TRP A 197 -1.26 9.12 4.78
CA TRP A 197 -2.55 9.79 4.95
C TRP A 197 -3.72 8.97 4.42
N PHE A 198 -3.56 8.36 3.24
CA PHE A 198 -4.61 7.57 2.63
C PHE A 198 -4.99 6.36 3.50
N TYR A 199 -4.00 5.62 3.97
CA TYR A 199 -4.21 4.49 4.88
C TYR A 199 -4.68 4.93 6.27
N GLN A 200 -4.27 6.10 6.76
CA GLN A 200 -4.80 6.68 7.98
C GLN A 200 -6.31 6.92 7.88
N LYS A 201 -6.80 7.46 6.74
CA LYS A 201 -8.24 7.66 6.52
C LYS A 201 -9.01 6.34 6.54
N ILE A 202 -8.47 5.31 5.90
CA ILE A 202 -9.07 3.96 5.91
C ILE A 202 -9.10 3.40 7.34
N ALA A 203 -8.01 3.50 8.09
CA ALA A 203 -7.92 3.03 9.47
C ALA A 203 -8.92 3.76 10.39
N ALA A 204 -9.00 5.09 10.29
CA ALA A 204 -9.96 5.90 11.05
C ALA A 204 -11.41 5.52 10.73
N ALA A 205 -11.72 5.24 9.46
CA ALA A 205 -13.05 4.78 9.05
C ALA A 205 -13.39 3.40 9.62
N ILE A 206 -12.45 2.45 9.58
CA ILE A 206 -12.63 1.12 10.20
C ILE A 206 -12.93 1.28 11.69
N ILE A 207 -12.15 2.09 12.40
CA ILE A 207 -12.34 2.37 13.84
C ILE A 207 -13.73 2.93 14.10
N HIS A 208 -14.15 3.92 13.32
CA HIS A 208 -15.44 4.58 13.49
C HIS A 208 -16.61 3.64 13.20
N LEU A 209 -16.59 2.94 12.06
CA LEU A 209 -17.67 2.06 11.63
C LEU A 209 -17.81 0.84 12.54
N ASP A 210 -16.70 0.19 12.90
CA ASP A 210 -16.71 -0.97 13.80
C ASP A 210 -17.28 -0.64 15.21
N SER A 211 -17.16 0.62 15.65
CA SER A 211 -17.75 1.05 16.93
C SER A 211 -19.29 1.22 16.90
N ARG A 212 -19.89 1.26 15.71
CA ARG A 212 -21.32 1.59 15.50
C ARG A 212 -22.10 0.44 14.88
N GLU A 213 -21.42 -0.42 14.15
CA GLU A 213 -22.01 -1.53 13.42
C GLU A 213 -21.11 -2.77 13.45
N HIS A 214 -21.70 -3.93 13.17
CA HIS A 214 -20.94 -5.15 12.98
C HIS A 214 -20.24 -5.09 11.60
N LEU A 215 -19.04 -4.50 11.55
CA LEU A 215 -18.31 -4.22 10.31
C LEU A 215 -17.77 -5.50 9.65
N PHE A 216 -17.17 -6.37 10.46
CA PHE A 216 -16.47 -7.56 10.00
C PHE A 216 -17.45 -8.73 9.77
N THR A 217 -18.06 -8.73 8.59
CA THR A 217 -19.08 -9.71 8.15
C THR A 217 -18.59 -10.69 7.11
N GLY A 218 -17.33 -10.57 6.72
CA GLY A 218 -16.69 -11.39 5.70
C GLY A 218 -16.59 -12.87 6.04
N ASP A 219 -16.56 -13.70 5.00
CA ASP A 219 -16.28 -15.12 5.13
C ASP A 219 -14.79 -15.34 5.49
N PRO A 220 -14.47 -15.89 6.68
CA PRO A 220 -13.09 -16.12 7.11
C PRO A 220 -12.33 -17.14 6.24
N ALA A 221 -13.02 -17.93 5.42
CA ALA A 221 -12.40 -18.86 4.47
C ALA A 221 -11.83 -18.16 3.21
N ARG A 222 -12.20 -16.89 2.98
CA ARG A 222 -11.68 -16.07 1.87
C ARG A 222 -10.38 -15.34 2.21
N GLN A 223 -9.90 -15.47 3.44
CA GLN A 223 -8.60 -14.91 3.84
C GLN A 223 -7.48 -15.65 3.12
N VAL A 224 -6.59 -14.91 2.46
CA VAL A 224 -5.40 -15.45 1.82
C VAL A 224 -4.24 -15.49 2.81
N SER A 225 -3.40 -16.51 2.68
CA SER A 225 -2.16 -16.66 3.42
C SER A 225 -0.99 -16.89 2.47
N TRP A 226 0.21 -16.53 2.92
CA TRP A 226 1.44 -16.64 2.15
C TRP A 226 2.57 -17.02 3.09
N ARG A 227 2.84 -18.32 3.16
CA ARG A 227 3.94 -18.87 3.96
C ARG A 227 5.27 -18.37 3.41
N GLY A 228 6.06 -17.70 4.26
CA GLY A 228 7.35 -17.13 3.88
C GLY A 228 7.26 -15.83 3.07
N ALA A 229 6.16 -15.08 3.20
CA ALA A 229 6.09 -13.71 2.70
C ALA A 229 7.27 -12.86 3.24
N PRO A 230 7.74 -11.83 2.51
CA PRO A 230 8.86 -10.99 2.93
C PRO A 230 8.56 -10.10 4.17
N GLY A 231 7.31 -10.13 4.64
CA GLY A 231 6.81 -9.45 5.82
C GLY A 231 5.59 -10.17 6.39
N ARG A 232 4.76 -9.46 7.16
CA ARG A 232 3.64 -10.08 7.87
C ARG A 232 2.34 -10.00 7.07
N LEU A 233 1.89 -11.14 6.52
CA LEU A 233 0.55 -11.26 5.95
C LEU A 233 -0.45 -11.65 7.05
N TYR A 234 -1.16 -10.66 7.57
CA TYR A 234 -2.17 -10.85 8.60
C TYR A 234 -3.44 -11.49 8.04
N ARG A 235 -3.96 -12.48 8.77
CA ARG A 235 -5.34 -12.93 8.64
C ARG A 235 -6.23 -11.90 9.34
N VAL A 236 -7.14 -11.31 8.60
CA VAL A 236 -7.99 -10.21 9.08
C VAL A 236 -9.38 -10.73 9.39
N THR A 237 -9.81 -10.57 10.64
CA THR A 237 -11.13 -11.04 11.11
C THR A 237 -11.86 -10.02 11.98
N ASN A 238 -11.21 -8.92 12.36
CA ASN A 238 -11.74 -7.86 13.22
C ASN A 238 -10.94 -6.57 13.06
N ALA A 239 -11.34 -5.50 13.75
CA ALA A 239 -10.67 -4.21 13.66
C ALA A 239 -9.20 -4.27 14.08
N SER A 240 -8.86 -4.94 15.18
CA SER A 240 -7.46 -5.04 15.65
C SER A 240 -6.54 -5.65 14.59
N THR A 241 -6.93 -6.79 14.00
CA THR A 241 -6.15 -7.44 12.95
C THR A 241 -6.10 -6.63 11.66
N ALA A 242 -7.17 -5.90 11.32
CA ALA A 242 -7.20 -4.99 10.18
C ALA A 242 -6.24 -3.80 10.36
N LEU A 243 -6.19 -3.22 11.56
CA LEU A 243 -5.31 -2.09 11.85
C LEU A 243 -3.84 -2.52 11.89
N TRP A 244 -3.54 -3.72 12.39
CA TRP A 244 -2.20 -4.31 12.25
C TRP A 244 -1.81 -4.54 10.78
N ALA A 245 -2.75 -4.99 9.95
CA ALA A 245 -2.52 -5.14 8.52
C ALA A 245 -2.23 -3.79 7.83
N ILE A 246 -3.00 -2.74 8.14
CA ILE A 246 -2.74 -1.39 7.61
C ILE A 246 -1.41 -0.85 8.10
N LEU A 247 -1.08 -1.04 9.37
CA LEU A 247 0.20 -0.61 9.93
C LEU A 247 1.38 -1.29 9.23
N GLU A 248 1.29 -2.57 8.87
CA GLU A 248 2.33 -3.26 8.11
C GLU A 248 2.53 -2.63 6.73
N ILE A 249 1.44 -2.28 6.02
CA ILE A 249 1.51 -1.60 4.72
C ILE A 249 2.22 -0.26 4.88
N VAL A 250 1.77 0.55 5.84
CA VAL A 250 2.33 1.87 6.11
C VAL A 250 3.81 1.78 6.49
N ARG A 251 4.20 0.88 7.40
CA ARG A 251 5.60 0.69 7.81
C ARG A 251 6.52 0.25 6.68
N GLN A 252 6.04 -0.61 5.79
CA GLN A 252 6.86 -1.08 4.68
C GLN A 252 6.93 -0.06 3.54
N GLY A 253 5.82 0.61 3.22
CA GLY A 253 5.77 1.64 2.18
C GLY A 253 6.44 2.96 2.57
N GLU A 254 6.66 3.21 3.87
CA GLU A 254 7.47 4.35 4.34
C GLU A 254 8.99 4.12 4.15
N GLY A 255 9.43 2.93 3.73
CA GLY A 255 10.83 2.68 3.36
C GLY A 255 11.86 2.92 4.49
N THR A 256 13.14 3.02 4.10
CA THR A 256 14.24 3.45 4.99
C THR A 256 14.75 4.81 4.52
N PRO A 257 15.07 5.76 5.42
CA PRO A 257 15.43 7.14 5.06
C PRO A 257 16.79 7.30 4.35
N THR A 258 17.39 6.22 3.86
CA THR A 258 18.72 6.22 3.27
C THR A 258 18.65 6.62 1.79
N ASP A 259 19.21 7.79 1.46
CA ASP A 259 19.33 8.28 0.10
C ASP A 259 20.25 7.36 -0.74
N PRO A 260 19.75 6.72 -1.81
CA PRO A 260 20.54 5.81 -2.65
C PRO A 260 21.67 6.50 -3.43
N THR A 261 21.74 7.84 -3.44
CA THR A 261 22.86 8.60 -4.01
C THR A 261 24.05 8.73 -3.06
N THR A 262 23.91 8.33 -1.78
CA THR A 262 24.93 8.56 -0.74
C THR A 262 25.86 7.38 -0.43
N GLY A 263 25.80 6.27 -1.18
CA GLY A 263 26.70 5.11 -1.00
C GLY A 263 25.98 3.85 -0.52
N PRO A 264 26.67 2.69 -0.46
CA PRO A 264 26.04 1.39 -0.68
C PRO A 264 24.91 1.12 0.31
N LEU A 265 23.77 0.71 -0.25
CA LEU A 265 22.60 0.24 0.48
C LEU A 265 23.07 -0.80 1.50
N ALA A 266 22.74 -0.59 2.77
CA ALA A 266 23.08 -1.55 3.81
C ALA A 266 22.62 -2.95 3.38
N PRO A 267 23.46 -3.99 3.53
CA PRO A 267 23.08 -5.32 3.07
C PRO A 267 21.79 -5.75 3.75
N VAL A 268 20.78 -6.09 2.94
CA VAL A 268 19.56 -6.75 3.40
C VAL A 268 19.99 -8.00 4.16
N ARG A 269 19.75 -8.04 5.48
CA ARG A 269 20.08 -9.19 6.31
C ARG A 269 19.34 -10.41 5.76
N ALA A 270 20.08 -11.34 5.16
CA ALA A 270 19.56 -12.66 4.86
C ALA A 270 19.15 -13.33 6.19
N ALA A 271 17.96 -13.93 6.22
CA ALA A 271 17.54 -14.77 7.33
C ALA A 271 18.61 -15.85 7.56
N SER A 272 19.36 -15.73 8.65
CA SER A 272 20.40 -16.69 9.00
C SER A 272 19.73 -17.92 9.61
N ASP A 273 19.76 -19.02 8.85
CA ASP A 273 19.64 -20.38 9.34
C ASP A 273 20.66 -20.60 10.47
N THR A 274 20.19 -20.74 11.71
CA THR A 274 20.98 -21.29 12.81
C THR A 274 20.44 -22.67 13.15
N ARG A 275 21.02 -23.70 12.51
CA ARG A 275 21.03 -25.04 13.10
C ARG A 275 22.26 -25.16 14.01
N PRO A 276 22.11 -25.58 15.27
CA PRO A 276 23.27 -25.90 16.10
C PRO A 276 23.93 -27.19 15.57
N ALA A 277 25.25 -27.11 15.35
CA ALA A 277 26.08 -28.27 15.06
C ALA A 277 26.18 -29.14 16.32
N ASN A 278 25.66 -30.35 16.25
CA ASN A 278 25.81 -31.38 17.27
C ASN A 278 27.15 -32.09 17.01
N LEU A 279 28.19 -31.78 17.77
CA LEU A 279 29.44 -32.52 17.76
C LEU A 279 29.36 -33.63 18.80
N ALA A 280 29.15 -34.84 18.30
CA ALA A 280 29.47 -36.06 19.01
C ALA A 280 31.00 -36.26 19.01
N SER A 281 31.60 -36.48 20.18
CA SER A 281 32.86 -37.21 20.28
C SER A 281 32.82 -38.11 21.52
N GLY A 282 32.92 -39.41 21.25
CA GLY A 282 33.13 -40.45 22.25
C GLY A 282 34.62 -40.62 22.59
N SER A 283 34.85 -40.93 23.86
CA SER A 283 35.85 -41.82 24.47
C SER A 283 37.26 -41.96 23.86
N THR A 284 38.25 -41.53 24.64
CA THR A 284 39.47 -42.25 25.08
C THR A 284 39.96 -41.47 26.32
N SER A 285 39.95 -41.96 27.56
CA SER A 285 40.65 -43.11 28.16
C SER A 285 40.05 -43.37 29.54
#